data_AF-M3A122-F1
#
_entry.id   AF-M3A122-F1
#
_cell.length_a   1.000
_cell.length_b   1.000
_cell.length_c   1.000
_cell.angle_alpha   90.00
_cell.angle_beta   90.00
_cell.angle_gamma   90.00
#
_symmetry.space_group_name_H-M   'P 1'
#
loop_
_entity.id
_entity.type
_entity.pdbx_description
1 polymer ?
#
loop_
_entity_poly.entity_id
_entity_poly.type
_entity_poly.pdbx_seq_one_letter_code
_entity_poly.pdbx_strand_id
1 'polypeptide(L)'
;MPPSTASGDVNQLFQAIQAHLASKHIPPTQQWLQNFVPTLRLTTPLMANQKTAEYRLLQTDICSTVQSTPHSTFSAGITSPEVQEQRVPGPVPVQVLDVEDIGRSRWSQVEAIEMEERGETKRGHEVIRVVAETEDENQENQTTTGANTQSGPHKLLLQDCKGTKVYAFELENVKGIGIDLAIGSKLVIKDFVVSRGVVMLTNAGTEVLGGKVEAWDKRWREDRKKVLKEKAGWREGMGIDTSVT
;
A
#
# COMPACT_ATOMS: atom_id res chain seq x y z
N MET A 1 19.79 10.20 48.15
CA MET A 1 19.14 9.36 47.11
C MET A 1 18.69 10.29 45.99
N PRO A 2 19.32 10.28 44.80
CA PRO A 2 18.77 10.98 43.65
C PRO A 2 17.54 10.22 43.12
N PRO A 3 16.49 10.91 42.65
CA PRO A 3 15.25 10.26 42.23
C PRO A 3 15.36 9.72 40.80
N SER A 4 14.79 8.53 40.59
CA SER A 4 13.99 8.04 39.45
C SER A 4 13.82 8.91 38.17
N THR A 5 14.86 9.49 37.57
CA THR A 5 14.76 10.29 36.32
C THR A 5 14.61 9.40 35.07
N ALA A 6 15.34 8.30 35.00
CA ALA A 6 15.38 7.44 33.81
C ALA A 6 14.01 6.82 33.43
N SER A 7 13.20 6.45 34.42
CA SER A 7 11.84 5.93 34.20
C SER A 7 10.84 7.03 33.80
N GLY A 8 11.09 8.28 34.19
CA GLY A 8 10.31 9.44 33.74
C GLY A 8 10.53 9.74 32.26
N ASP A 9 11.78 9.70 31.81
CA ASP A 9 12.16 10.00 30.43
C ASP A 9 11.58 8.98 29.44
N VAL A 10 11.58 7.69 29.80
CA VAL A 10 10.98 6.63 28.98
C VAL A 10 9.46 6.80 28.83
N ASN A 11 8.77 7.17 29.92
CA ASN A 11 7.32 7.42 29.87
C ASN A 11 6.97 8.65 29.02
N GLN A 12 7.78 9.71 29.08
CA GLN A 12 7.59 10.87 28.21
C GLN A 12 7.82 10.52 26.73
N LEU A 13 8.87 9.76 26.42
CA LEU A 13 9.14 9.28 25.06
C LEU A 13 7.99 8.40 24.53
N PHE A 14 7.49 7.49 25.37
CA PHE A 14 6.34 6.65 25.05
C PHE A 14 5.12 7.48 24.65
N GLN A 15 4.75 8.46 25.48
CA GLN A 15 3.61 9.35 25.23
C GLN A 15 3.81 10.20 23.97
N ALA A 16 5.02 10.72 23.77
CA ALA A 16 5.34 11.56 22.61
C ALA A 16 5.31 10.78 21.29
N ILE A 17 5.73 9.51 21.27
CA ILE A 17 5.61 8.64 20.10
C ILE A 17 4.15 8.26 19.86
N GLN A 18 3.40 7.91 20.91
CA GLN A 18 1.98 7.60 20.81
C GLN A 18 1.19 8.77 20.23
N ALA A 19 1.43 9.99 20.73
CA ALA A 19 0.77 11.20 20.25
C ALA A 19 1.12 11.50 18.78
N HIS A 20 2.39 11.34 18.38
CA HIS A 20 2.82 11.51 17.00
C HIS A 20 2.08 10.57 16.05
N LEU A 21 2.06 9.27 16.34
CA LEU A 21 1.40 8.28 15.50
C LEU A 21 -0.14 8.45 15.50
N ALA A 22 -0.73 8.81 16.63
CA ALA A 22 -2.15 9.16 16.71
C ALA A 22 -2.50 10.39 15.84
N SER A 23 -1.61 11.39 15.76
CA SER A 23 -1.78 12.55 14.87
C SER A 23 -1.76 12.19 13.38
N LYS A 24 -1.18 11.03 13.04
CA LYS A 24 -1.19 10.42 11.69
C LYS A 24 -2.34 9.44 11.48
N HIS A 25 -3.29 9.37 12.41
CA HIS A 25 -4.42 8.44 12.41
C HIS A 25 -4.04 6.95 12.47
N ILE A 26 -2.83 6.63 12.93
CA ILE A 26 -2.33 5.27 13.12
C ILE A 26 -1.90 5.06 14.58
N PRO A 27 -2.84 5.17 15.56
CA PRO A 27 -2.50 5.01 16.96
C PRO A 27 -1.95 3.60 17.22
N PRO A 28 -0.75 3.45 17.79
CA PRO A 28 -0.14 2.14 18.00
C PRO A 28 -0.80 1.39 19.16
N THR A 29 -0.71 0.06 19.17
CA THR A 29 -1.07 -0.74 20.34
C THR A 29 -0.06 -0.53 21.47
N GLN A 30 -0.52 -0.67 22.72
CA GLN A 30 0.35 -0.58 23.89
C GLN A 30 1.46 -1.64 23.84
N GLN A 31 1.15 -2.86 23.38
CA GLN A 31 2.12 -3.94 23.24
C GLN A 31 3.21 -3.60 22.22
N TRP A 32 2.84 -3.00 21.08
CA TRP A 32 3.83 -2.57 20.08
C TRP A 32 4.78 -1.52 20.66
N LEU A 33 4.25 -0.51 21.36
CA LEU A 33 5.08 0.53 21.99
C LEU A 33 6.00 -0.05 23.08
N GLN A 34 5.50 -0.96 23.91
CA GLN A 34 6.29 -1.62 24.95
C GLN A 34 7.47 -2.41 24.39
N ASN A 35 7.30 -3.03 23.21
CA ASN A 35 8.37 -3.74 22.52
C ASN A 35 9.31 -2.80 21.75
N PHE A 36 8.79 -1.70 21.22
CA PHE A 36 9.53 -0.78 20.36
C PHE A 36 10.40 0.21 21.14
N VAL A 37 9.86 0.86 22.17
CA VAL A 37 10.57 1.92 22.91
C VAL A 37 11.91 1.46 23.50
N PRO A 38 12.05 0.24 24.06
CA PRO A 38 13.34 -0.26 24.55
C PRO A 38 14.43 -0.40 23.47
N THR A 39 14.06 -0.43 22.18
CA THR A 39 15.02 -0.50 21.07
C THR A 39 15.61 0.86 20.70
N LEU A 40 15.05 1.95 21.25
CA LEU A 40 15.47 3.31 20.95
C LEU A 40 16.65 3.74 21.82
N ARG A 41 17.47 4.63 21.26
CA ARG A 41 18.50 5.33 22.03
C ARG A 41 17.88 6.60 22.62
N LEU A 42 17.92 6.73 23.94
CA LEU A 42 17.36 7.89 24.65
C LEU A 42 18.09 9.21 24.32
N THR A 43 19.32 9.13 23.80
CA THR A 43 20.10 10.29 23.36
C THR A 43 19.68 10.82 21.98
N THR A 44 18.91 10.05 21.21
CA THR A 44 18.43 10.47 19.89
C THR A 44 17.35 11.54 20.04
N PRO A 45 17.40 12.63 19.23
CA PRO A 45 16.36 13.65 19.25
C PRO A 45 14.95 13.08 19.05
N LEU A 46 13.96 13.63 19.78
CA LEU A 46 12.59 13.13 19.79
C LEU A 46 11.98 12.98 18.37
N MET A 47 12.19 13.97 17.50
CA MET A 47 11.68 13.95 16.13
C MET A 47 12.22 12.76 15.33
N ALA A 48 13.49 12.40 15.52
CA ALA A 48 14.10 11.25 14.85
C ALA A 48 13.55 9.92 15.40
N ASN A 49 13.30 9.84 16.71
CA ASN A 49 12.64 8.68 17.32
C ASN A 49 11.20 8.52 16.82
N GLN A 50 10.44 9.62 16.72
CA GLN A 50 9.08 9.63 16.17
C GLN A 50 9.05 9.16 14.70
N LYS A 51 9.98 9.65 13.87
CA LYS A 51 10.12 9.22 12.47
C LYS A 51 10.53 7.76 12.34
N THR A 52 11.41 7.29 13.22
CA THR A 52 11.78 5.88 13.28
C THR A 52 10.56 5.02 13.66
N ALA A 53 9.76 5.47 14.63
CA ALA A 53 8.53 4.78 15.04
C ALA A 53 7.52 4.69 13.89
N GLU A 54 7.28 5.81 13.20
CA GLU A 54 6.41 5.89 12.03
C GLU A 54 6.86 4.92 10.94
N TYR A 55 8.14 4.96 10.56
CA TYR A 55 8.71 4.04 9.57
C TYR A 55 8.54 2.56 9.96
N ARG A 56 8.84 2.21 11.22
CA ARG A 56 8.75 0.82 11.69
C ARG A 56 7.31 0.33 11.75
N LEU A 57 6.36 1.16 12.18
CA LEU A 57 4.94 0.79 12.21
C LEU A 57 4.40 0.57 10.80
N LEU A 58 4.71 1.47 9.86
CA LEU A 58 4.26 1.36 8.47
C LEU A 58 4.73 0.08 7.77
N GLN A 59 5.80 -0.55 8.26
CA GLN A 59 6.35 -1.82 7.75
C GLN A 59 5.72 -3.10 8.32
N THR A 60 4.75 -2.98 9.22
CA THR A 60 4.15 -4.12 9.92
C THR A 60 2.70 -4.37 9.49
N ASP A 61 2.13 -5.51 9.88
CA ASP A 61 0.69 -5.77 9.74
C ASP A 61 -0.10 -4.86 10.69
N ILE A 62 -1.04 -4.09 10.13
CA ILE A 62 -1.90 -3.15 10.84
C ILE A 62 -2.75 -3.84 11.92
N CYS A 63 -3.12 -5.10 11.71
CA CYS A 63 -3.96 -5.86 12.65
C CYS A 63 -3.24 -6.15 13.97
N SER A 64 -1.91 -6.14 13.96
CA SER A 64 -1.07 -6.42 15.13
C SER A 64 -0.55 -5.17 15.83
N THR A 65 -0.51 -4.04 15.12
CA THR A 65 0.25 -2.85 15.55
C THR A 65 -0.58 -1.60 15.73
N VAL A 66 -1.75 -1.48 15.10
CA VAL A 66 -2.63 -0.31 15.25
C VAL A 66 -3.79 -0.64 16.17
N GLN A 67 -4.09 0.27 17.08
CA GLN A 67 -5.20 0.16 18.01
C GLN A 67 -6.54 0.30 17.28
N SER A 68 -7.41 -0.68 17.47
CA SER A 68 -8.78 -0.62 16.95
C SER A 68 -9.68 0.20 17.86
N THR A 69 -10.44 1.10 17.25
CA THR A 69 -11.52 1.86 17.88
C THR A 69 -12.76 1.75 16.99
N PRO A 70 -13.97 1.98 17.52
CA PRO A 70 -15.19 1.98 16.71
C PRO A 70 -15.15 2.96 15.52
N HIS A 71 -14.35 4.03 15.61
CA HIS A 71 -14.23 5.05 14.56
C HIS A 71 -13.05 4.83 13.61
N SER A 72 -12.09 3.97 13.99
CA SER A 72 -10.91 3.61 13.18
C SER A 72 -11.03 2.24 12.49
N THR A 73 -12.25 1.69 12.43
CA THR A 73 -12.56 0.40 11.81
C THR A 73 -13.81 0.51 10.96
N PHE A 74 -13.96 -0.40 10.00
CA PHE A 74 -15.17 -0.47 9.20
C PHE A 74 -16.37 -0.90 10.07
N SER A 75 -17.55 -0.34 9.77
CA SER A 75 -18.78 -0.75 10.42
C SER A 75 -19.19 -2.16 10.00
N ALA A 76 -19.97 -2.84 10.84
CA ALA A 76 -20.59 -4.11 10.44
C ALA A 76 -21.40 -3.92 9.15
N GLY A 77 -21.33 -4.88 8.23
CA GLY A 77 -22.05 -4.83 6.95
C GLY A 77 -21.44 -3.93 5.88
N ILE A 78 -20.21 -3.40 6.05
CA ILE A 78 -19.55 -2.54 5.06
C ILE A 78 -19.42 -3.19 3.67
N THR A 79 -19.44 -4.52 3.60
CA THR A 79 -19.35 -5.31 2.36
C THR A 79 -20.72 -5.71 1.81
N SER A 80 -21.83 -5.29 2.43
CA SER A 80 -23.16 -5.68 2.01
C SER A 80 -23.52 -5.05 0.65
N PRO A 81 -23.88 -5.87 -0.36
CA PRO A 81 -24.30 -5.35 -1.67
C PRO A 81 -25.72 -4.80 -1.67
N GLU A 82 -26.52 -5.11 -0.63
CA GLU A 82 -27.93 -4.68 -0.50
C GLU A 82 -28.03 -3.18 -0.21
N VAL A 83 -27.01 -2.60 0.44
CA VAL A 83 -26.96 -1.17 0.72
C VAL A 83 -26.42 -0.46 -0.51
N GLN A 84 -27.26 0.36 -1.14
CA GLN A 84 -26.90 1.09 -2.36
C GLN A 84 -25.73 2.07 -2.10
N GLU A 85 -25.83 2.85 -1.04
CA GLU A 85 -24.83 3.85 -0.64
C GLU A 85 -24.79 3.97 0.88
N GLN A 86 -23.59 3.99 1.45
CA GLN A 86 -23.34 4.31 2.84
C GLN A 86 -22.21 5.34 2.91
N ARG A 87 -22.39 6.41 3.68
CA ARG A 87 -21.33 7.39 3.97
C ARG A 87 -20.65 7.03 5.28
N VAL A 88 -19.32 7.05 5.29
CA VAL A 88 -18.51 6.75 6.46
C VAL A 88 -17.58 7.93 6.73
N PRO A 89 -17.68 8.59 7.89
CA PRO A 89 -16.89 9.80 8.18
C PRO A 89 -15.40 9.51 8.35
N GLY A 90 -15.02 8.33 8.86
CA GLY A 90 -13.62 8.04 9.19
C GLY A 90 -13.08 8.94 10.31
N PRO A 91 -11.75 9.05 10.47
CA PRO A 91 -10.68 8.43 9.67
C PRO A 91 -10.54 6.92 9.94
N VAL A 92 -10.42 6.12 8.88
CA VAL A 92 -10.14 4.68 8.99
C VAL A 92 -8.74 4.40 8.42
N PRO A 93 -7.76 4.00 9.26
CA PRO A 93 -6.49 3.51 8.77
C PRO A 93 -6.67 2.10 8.19
N VAL A 94 -6.16 1.90 6.99
CA VAL A 94 -6.28 0.65 6.24
C VAL A 94 -4.94 0.23 5.67
N GLN A 95 -4.83 -1.06 5.36
CA GLN A 95 -3.68 -1.67 4.74
C GLN A 95 -4.05 -2.27 3.38
N VAL A 96 -3.20 -2.05 2.39
CA VAL A 96 -3.35 -2.60 1.04
C VAL A 96 -2.91 -4.06 1.03
N LEU A 97 -3.79 -4.94 0.60
CA LEU A 97 -3.54 -6.38 0.43
C LEU A 97 -3.38 -6.79 -1.04
N ASP A 98 -3.98 -6.05 -1.97
CA ASP A 98 -3.88 -6.28 -3.42
C ASP A 98 -4.17 -4.97 -4.17
N VAL A 99 -3.58 -4.83 -5.36
CA VAL A 99 -3.83 -3.74 -6.30
C VAL A 99 -3.99 -4.31 -7.71
N GLU A 100 -5.03 -3.89 -8.42
CA GLU A 100 -5.28 -4.27 -9.80
C GLU A 100 -5.52 -3.02 -10.65
N ASP A 101 -4.74 -2.86 -11.73
CA ASP A 101 -5.08 -1.94 -12.80
C ASP A 101 -6.20 -2.58 -13.63
N ILE A 102 -7.37 -1.95 -13.59
CA ILE A 102 -8.55 -2.36 -14.34
C ILE A 102 -8.77 -1.49 -15.59
N GLY A 103 -7.93 -0.47 -15.81
CA GLY A 103 -7.92 0.34 -17.02
C GLY A 103 -7.20 -0.34 -18.20
N ARG A 104 -6.30 -1.29 -17.92
CA ARG A 104 -5.57 -2.05 -18.94
C ARG A 104 -5.95 -3.52 -18.97
N SER A 105 -5.95 -4.12 -20.16
CA SER A 105 -6.17 -5.57 -20.29
C SER A 105 -5.09 -6.36 -19.55
N ARG A 106 -5.48 -7.50 -18.98
CA ARG A 106 -4.55 -8.40 -18.27
C ARG A 106 -3.41 -8.87 -19.16
N TRP A 107 -3.72 -9.17 -20.43
CA TRP A 107 -2.70 -9.58 -21.41
C TRP A 107 -1.69 -8.46 -21.68
N SER A 108 -2.14 -7.21 -21.86
CA SER A 108 -1.23 -6.07 -22.01
C SER A 108 -0.31 -5.87 -20.80
N GLN A 109 -0.81 -6.16 -19.59
CA GLN A 109 0.02 -6.12 -18.38
C GLN A 109 1.03 -7.28 -18.34
N VAL A 110 0.65 -8.49 -18.75
CA VAL A 110 1.58 -9.64 -18.87
C VAL A 110 2.70 -9.33 -19.87
N GLU A 111 2.35 -8.82 -21.06
CA GLU A 111 3.32 -8.45 -22.08
C GLU A 111 4.29 -7.38 -21.59
N ALA A 112 3.80 -6.39 -20.83
CA ALA A 112 4.66 -5.35 -20.24
C ALA A 112 5.67 -5.94 -19.25
N ILE A 113 5.26 -6.89 -18.39
CA ILE A 113 6.17 -7.57 -17.47
C ILE A 113 7.22 -8.39 -18.24
N GLU A 114 6.82 -9.14 -19.26
CA GLU A 114 7.74 -9.96 -20.05
C GLU A 114 8.73 -9.11 -20.87
N MET A 115 8.33 -7.90 -21.30
CA MET A 115 9.23 -6.96 -21.96
C MET A 115 10.27 -6.39 -20.99
N GLU A 116 9.85 -6.04 -19.77
CA GLU A 116 10.76 -5.57 -18.72
C GLU A 116 11.78 -6.65 -18.33
N GLU A 117 11.35 -7.90 -18.19
CA GLU A 117 12.23 -9.06 -17.94
C GLU A 117 13.25 -9.28 -19.07
N ARG A 118 12.91 -8.89 -20.31
CA ARG A 118 13.79 -8.97 -21.49
C ARG A 118 14.66 -7.72 -21.69
N GLY A 119 14.48 -6.68 -20.87
CA GLY A 119 15.19 -5.40 -21.00
C GLY A 119 14.76 -4.59 -22.22
N GLU A 120 13.53 -4.77 -22.69
CA GLU A 120 12.95 -4.06 -23.84
C GLU A 120 12.11 -2.87 -23.36
N THR A 121 12.54 -1.64 -23.67
CA THR A 121 11.77 -0.43 -23.34
C THR A 121 11.01 0.05 -24.56
N LYS A 122 9.70 0.33 -24.42
CA LYS A 122 8.88 0.90 -25.51
C LYS A 122 8.95 2.42 -25.51
N ARG A 123 9.34 3.04 -26.63
CA ARG A 123 9.01 4.43 -26.97
C ARG A 123 8.01 4.42 -28.12
N GLY A 124 6.71 4.53 -27.80
CA GLY A 124 5.63 4.49 -28.79
C GLY A 124 5.29 3.06 -29.26
N HIS A 125 5.03 2.89 -30.56
CA HIS A 125 4.72 1.60 -31.19
C HIS A 125 5.95 0.72 -31.48
N GLU A 126 7.15 1.19 -31.14
CA GLU A 126 8.42 0.50 -31.45
C GLU A 126 9.08 -0.05 -30.19
N VAL A 127 9.52 -1.30 -30.27
CA VAL A 127 10.24 -2.01 -29.20
C VAL A 127 11.73 -1.80 -29.41
N ILE A 128 12.38 -1.08 -28.49
CA ILE A 128 13.83 -0.84 -28.55
C ILE A 128 14.51 -1.79 -27.56
N ARG A 129 15.42 -2.62 -28.08
CA ARG A 129 16.29 -3.47 -27.27
C ARG A 129 17.42 -2.62 -26.71
N VAL A 130 17.52 -2.50 -25.39
CA VAL A 130 18.66 -1.81 -24.77
C VAL A 130 19.87 -2.76 -24.86
N VAL A 131 20.76 -2.51 -25.82
CA VAL A 131 22.06 -3.18 -25.86
C VAL A 131 22.96 -2.47 -24.85
N ALA A 132 23.43 -3.20 -23.83
CA ALA A 132 24.47 -2.73 -22.94
C ALA A 132 25.81 -2.78 -23.67
N GLU A 133 26.20 -1.69 -24.32
CA GLU A 133 27.59 -1.45 -24.68
C GLU A 133 28.29 -0.81 -23.47
N THR A 134 29.34 -1.48 -23.01
CA THR A 134 30.14 -1.14 -21.83
C THR A 134 30.93 0.15 -22.01
N GLU A 135 30.88 0.95 -20.94
CA GLU A 135 31.91 1.87 -20.41
C GLU A 135 32.26 3.13 -21.21
N ASP A 136 31.72 4.27 -20.77
CA ASP A 136 32.55 5.41 -20.39
C ASP A 136 31.84 6.34 -19.39
N GLU A 137 32.65 6.89 -18.48
CA GLU A 137 32.30 7.55 -17.22
C GLU A 137 31.59 8.92 -17.39
N ASN A 138 30.89 9.33 -16.32
CA ASN A 138 30.15 10.59 -16.10
C ASN A 138 28.75 10.70 -16.73
N GLN A 139 27.74 10.33 -15.93
CA GLN A 139 26.58 11.21 -15.76
C GLN A 139 25.76 10.93 -14.51
N GLU A 140 25.53 12.02 -13.78
CA GLU A 140 24.77 12.13 -12.56
C GLU A 140 23.32 11.68 -12.74
N ASN A 141 22.87 10.83 -11.81
CA ASN A 141 21.57 10.88 -11.15
C ASN A 141 20.35 11.30 -12.02
N GLN A 142 20.06 10.57 -13.10
CA GLN A 142 18.73 10.60 -13.71
C GLN A 142 17.77 9.75 -12.88
N THR A 143 17.21 10.40 -11.86
CA THR A 143 15.89 10.05 -11.36
C THR A 143 14.92 10.12 -12.54
N THR A 144 14.48 8.97 -13.03
CA THR A 144 13.41 8.83 -14.02
C THR A 144 12.07 9.22 -13.41
N THR A 145 11.90 10.51 -13.11
CA THR A 145 10.59 11.10 -12.86
C THR A 145 9.91 11.38 -14.20
N GLY A 146 8.75 10.74 -14.42
CA GLY A 146 7.70 11.33 -15.24
C GLY A 146 7.42 10.69 -16.58
N ALA A 147 7.42 9.36 -16.69
CA ALA A 147 6.42 8.76 -17.57
C ALA A 147 5.10 8.85 -16.82
N ASN A 148 4.27 9.82 -17.17
CA ASN A 148 2.86 9.88 -16.81
C ASN A 148 2.15 8.73 -17.54
N THR A 149 2.49 7.49 -17.18
CA THR A 149 1.73 6.31 -17.55
C THR A 149 0.36 6.54 -16.97
N GLN A 150 -0.63 6.70 -17.85
CA GLN A 150 -2.03 6.87 -17.48
C GLN A 150 -2.36 5.85 -16.39
N SER A 151 -2.45 6.36 -15.15
CA SER A 151 -2.83 5.60 -13.97
C SER A 151 -4.29 5.24 -14.20
N GLY A 152 -4.53 4.04 -14.71
CA GLY A 152 -5.89 3.54 -14.88
C GLY A 152 -6.58 3.54 -13.52
N PRO A 153 -7.92 3.54 -13.44
CA PRO A 153 -8.55 3.37 -12.16
C PRO A 153 -8.03 2.06 -11.53
N HIS A 154 -7.60 2.11 -10.28
CA HIS A 154 -7.15 0.93 -9.56
C HIS A 154 -8.29 0.34 -8.73
N LYS A 155 -8.34 -0.99 -8.71
CA LYS A 155 -9.09 -1.76 -7.72
C LYS A 155 -8.13 -2.21 -6.64
N LEU A 156 -8.46 -1.94 -5.38
CA LEU A 156 -7.65 -2.36 -4.23
C LEU A 156 -8.44 -3.34 -3.37
N LEU A 157 -7.73 -4.26 -2.73
CA LEU A 157 -8.24 -4.99 -1.57
C LEU A 157 -7.64 -4.34 -0.32
N LEU A 158 -8.49 -3.78 0.53
CA LEU A 158 -8.09 -3.08 1.75
C LEU A 158 -8.46 -3.89 2.98
N GLN A 159 -7.70 -3.71 4.06
CA GLN A 159 -7.97 -4.32 5.36
C GLN A 159 -7.84 -3.28 6.48
N ASP A 160 -8.80 -3.20 7.39
CA ASP A 160 -8.69 -2.36 8.60
C ASP A 160 -7.90 -3.05 9.72
N CYS A 161 -7.67 -2.35 10.82
CA CYS A 161 -6.97 -2.89 12.00
C CYS A 161 -7.71 -4.03 12.74
N LYS A 162 -8.99 -4.31 12.43
CA LYS A 162 -9.71 -5.49 12.93
C LYS A 162 -9.61 -6.70 11.99
N GLY A 163 -8.97 -6.52 10.83
CA GLY A 163 -8.87 -7.54 9.81
C GLY A 163 -10.03 -7.58 8.84
N THR A 164 -11.00 -6.66 8.94
CA THR A 164 -12.13 -6.54 8.01
C THR A 164 -11.61 -6.16 6.64
N LYS A 165 -11.94 -6.97 5.63
CA LYS A 165 -11.50 -6.76 4.25
C LYS A 165 -12.60 -6.15 3.40
N VAL A 166 -12.26 -5.20 2.55
CA VAL A 166 -13.20 -4.56 1.63
C VAL A 166 -12.52 -4.26 0.31
N TYR A 167 -13.26 -4.38 -0.79
CA TYR A 167 -12.77 -3.89 -2.08
C TYR A 167 -12.94 -2.38 -2.14
N ALA A 168 -11.98 -1.72 -2.77
CA ALA A 168 -12.03 -0.30 -3.05
C ALA A 168 -11.78 -0.05 -4.53
N PHE A 169 -12.41 1.00 -5.07
CA PHE A 169 -12.21 1.49 -6.42
C PHE A 169 -11.78 2.94 -6.37
N GLU A 170 -10.77 3.26 -7.16
CA GLU A 170 -10.33 4.61 -7.41
C GLU A 170 -11.35 5.34 -8.30
N LEU A 171 -12.20 6.17 -7.67
CA LEU A 171 -13.20 6.99 -8.36
C LEU A 171 -12.55 8.24 -8.97
N GLU A 172 -11.57 8.80 -8.27
CA GLU A 172 -10.70 9.88 -8.73
C GLU A 172 -9.25 9.43 -8.57
N ASN A 173 -8.35 9.88 -9.45
CA ASN A 173 -6.93 9.57 -9.35
C ASN A 173 -6.36 10.06 -8.00
N VAL A 174 -5.94 9.13 -7.15
CA VAL A 174 -5.33 9.39 -5.85
C VAL A 174 -3.82 9.32 -5.99
N LYS A 175 -3.13 10.42 -5.67
CA LYS A 175 -1.67 10.45 -5.77
C LYS A 175 -1.02 9.36 -4.90
N GLY A 176 -0.21 8.52 -5.54
CA GLY A 176 0.50 7.43 -4.88
C GLY A 176 -0.24 6.09 -4.89
N ILE A 177 -1.44 6.02 -5.47
CA ILE A 177 -2.08 4.75 -5.83
C ILE A 177 -1.69 4.39 -7.27
N GLY A 178 -1.20 3.17 -7.43
CA GLY A 178 -0.68 2.65 -8.69
C GLY A 178 -0.27 1.18 -8.54
N ILE A 179 0.03 0.51 -9.66
CA ILE A 179 0.58 -0.87 -9.66
C ILE A 179 1.92 -0.98 -8.92
N ASP A 180 2.66 0.13 -8.84
CA ASP A 180 3.92 0.22 -8.11
C ASP A 180 3.74 0.34 -6.58
N LEU A 181 2.54 0.69 -6.10
CA LEU A 181 2.22 0.78 -4.69
C LEU A 181 2.53 -0.53 -3.97
N ALA A 182 3.39 -0.45 -2.96
CA ALA A 182 3.87 -1.63 -2.28
C ALA A 182 2.78 -2.32 -1.47
N ILE A 183 2.72 -3.65 -1.52
CA ILE A 183 1.75 -4.41 -0.75
C ILE A 183 2.06 -4.30 0.74
N GLY A 184 1.00 -4.09 1.51
CA GLY A 184 1.08 -3.74 2.92
C GLY A 184 1.25 -2.25 3.18
N SER A 185 1.27 -1.39 2.16
CA SER A 185 1.17 0.07 2.32
C SER A 185 -0.05 0.45 3.16
N LYS A 186 0.10 1.50 3.97
CA LYS A 186 -0.98 2.06 4.80
C LYS A 186 -1.59 3.28 4.15
N LEU A 187 -2.90 3.35 4.20
CA LEU A 187 -3.69 4.49 3.78
C LEU A 187 -4.55 4.96 4.95
N VAL A 188 -4.97 6.22 4.92
CA VAL A 188 -6.03 6.75 5.78
C VAL A 188 -7.15 7.23 4.89
N ILE A 189 -8.35 6.69 5.07
CA ILE A 189 -9.55 7.09 4.33
C ILE A 189 -10.50 7.87 5.24
N LYS A 190 -11.03 8.99 4.73
CA LYS A 190 -11.87 9.98 5.43
C LYS A 190 -13.05 10.34 4.54
N ASP A 191 -14.21 10.56 5.16
CA ASP A 191 -15.44 11.03 4.51
C ASP A 191 -15.76 10.31 3.19
N PHE A 192 -15.63 8.98 3.20
CA PHE A 192 -15.75 8.17 1.99
C PHE A 192 -17.14 7.57 1.83
N VAL A 193 -17.45 7.23 0.57
CA VAL A 193 -18.68 6.55 0.20
C VAL A 193 -18.39 5.07 -0.01
N VAL A 194 -19.30 4.22 0.47
CA VAL A 194 -19.36 2.81 0.13
C VAL A 194 -20.57 2.58 -0.73
N SER A 195 -20.40 2.07 -1.94
CA SER A 195 -21.48 1.73 -2.86
C SER A 195 -21.51 0.24 -3.09
N ARG A 196 -22.64 -0.41 -2.78
CA ARG A 196 -22.84 -1.87 -2.90
C ARG A 196 -21.67 -2.68 -2.34
N GLY A 197 -21.21 -2.32 -1.15
CA GLY A 197 -20.12 -3.03 -0.46
C GLY A 197 -18.70 -2.70 -0.92
N VAL A 198 -18.54 -1.66 -1.76
CA VAL A 198 -17.24 -1.25 -2.32
C VAL A 198 -16.92 0.18 -1.92
N VAL A 199 -15.73 0.42 -1.38
CA VAL A 199 -15.24 1.76 -1.01
C VAL A 199 -14.90 2.56 -2.27
N MET A 200 -15.43 3.77 -2.39
CA MET A 200 -15.11 4.72 -3.45
C MET A 200 -14.02 5.67 -2.96
N LEU A 201 -12.80 5.51 -3.49
CA LEU A 201 -11.66 6.34 -3.11
C LEU A 201 -11.66 7.62 -3.95
N THR A 202 -11.50 8.75 -3.27
CA THR A 202 -11.33 10.07 -3.88
C THR A 202 -10.00 10.66 -3.44
N ASN A 203 -9.48 11.62 -4.19
CA ASN A 203 -8.20 12.26 -3.85
C ASN A 203 -8.32 13.11 -2.57
N ALA A 204 -9.50 13.68 -2.32
CA ALA A 204 -9.76 14.47 -1.11
C ALA A 204 -9.88 13.58 0.15
N GLY A 205 -10.43 12.37 0.01
CA GLY A 205 -10.71 11.46 1.12
C GLY A 205 -9.63 10.43 1.40
N THR A 206 -8.52 10.41 0.64
CA THR A 206 -7.51 9.33 0.74
C THR A 206 -6.11 9.91 0.93
N GLU A 207 -5.44 9.52 2.02
CA GLU A 207 -4.06 9.88 2.31
C GLU A 207 -3.18 8.61 2.27
N VAL A 208 -2.19 8.57 1.38
CA VAL A 208 -1.22 7.48 1.29
C VAL A 208 -0.09 7.73 2.29
N LEU A 209 0.01 6.90 3.33
CA LEU A 209 1.12 6.95 4.29
C LEU A 209 2.34 6.13 3.81
N GLY A 210 2.11 5.16 2.92
CA GLY A 210 3.15 4.29 2.35
C GLY A 210 3.52 3.13 3.29
N GLY A 211 4.79 2.72 3.24
CA GLY A 211 5.27 1.51 3.91
C GLY A 211 5.05 0.24 3.08
N LYS A 212 5.50 -0.89 3.61
CA LYS A 212 5.36 -2.20 2.96
C LYS A 212 5.52 -3.33 3.97
N VAL A 213 4.79 -4.42 3.78
CA VAL A 213 5.10 -5.67 4.48
C VAL A 213 5.94 -6.52 3.54
N GLU A 214 7.25 -6.58 3.81
CA GLU A 214 8.26 -7.09 2.86
C GLU A 214 7.89 -8.46 2.28
N ALA A 215 7.49 -9.40 3.13
CA ALA A 215 7.14 -10.74 2.71
C ALA A 215 5.91 -10.78 1.80
N TRP A 216 4.95 -9.87 1.99
CA TRP A 216 3.73 -9.79 1.19
C TRP A 216 3.99 -9.12 -0.15
N ASP A 217 4.72 -8.00 -0.16
CA ASP A 217 5.10 -7.28 -1.38
C ASP A 217 5.96 -8.15 -2.29
N LYS A 218 6.99 -8.80 -1.75
CA LYS A 218 7.84 -9.72 -2.50
C LYS A 218 7.02 -10.82 -3.16
N ARG A 219 6.19 -11.52 -2.39
CA ARG A 219 5.35 -12.60 -2.89
C ARG A 219 4.39 -12.11 -3.98
N TRP A 220 3.74 -10.97 -3.77
CA TRP A 220 2.81 -10.42 -4.74
C TRP A 220 3.50 -10.08 -6.07
N ARG A 221 4.70 -9.50 -6.03
CA ARG A 221 5.48 -9.18 -7.23
C ARG A 221 5.89 -10.44 -7.99
N GLU A 222 6.39 -11.45 -7.28
CA GLU A 222 6.79 -12.75 -7.85
C GLU A 222 5.59 -13.48 -8.49
N ASP A 223 4.44 -13.47 -7.82
CA ASP A 223 3.23 -14.17 -8.28
C ASP A 223 2.45 -13.38 -9.37
N ARG A 224 2.73 -12.07 -9.56
CA ARG A 224 1.90 -11.15 -10.35
C ARG A 224 1.64 -11.62 -11.77
N LYS A 225 2.70 -11.99 -12.50
CA LYS A 225 2.60 -12.44 -13.90
C LYS A 225 1.75 -13.69 -14.02
N LYS A 226 1.94 -14.65 -13.12
CA LYS A 226 1.17 -15.91 -13.09
C LYS A 226 -0.31 -15.63 -12.83
N VAL A 227 -0.63 -14.82 -11.81
CA VAL A 227 -2.01 -14.43 -11.47
C VAL A 227 -2.68 -13.71 -12.64
N LEU A 228 -1.97 -12.84 -13.35
CA LEU A 228 -2.51 -12.15 -14.53
C LEU A 228 -2.81 -13.12 -15.68
N LYS A 229 -1.92 -14.08 -15.95
CA LYS A 229 -2.14 -15.13 -16.96
C LYS A 229 -3.38 -15.98 -16.62
N GLU A 230 -3.48 -16.45 -15.38
CA GLU A 230 -4.63 -17.22 -14.90
C GLU A 230 -5.94 -16.42 -15.03
N LYS A 231 -5.95 -15.17 -14.57
CA LYS A 231 -7.13 -14.28 -14.67
C LYS A 231 -7.45 -13.87 -16.12
N ALA A 232 -6.51 -14.00 -17.05
CA ALA A 232 -6.73 -13.82 -18.49
C ALA A 232 -7.27 -15.10 -19.16
N GLY A 233 -7.44 -16.20 -18.42
CA GLY A 233 -7.93 -17.48 -18.94
C GLY A 233 -6.83 -18.38 -19.51
N TRP A 234 -5.55 -18.06 -19.29
CA TRP A 234 -4.45 -18.93 -19.72
C TRP A 234 -4.46 -20.24 -18.93
N ARG A 235 -4.56 -21.36 -19.65
CA ARG A 235 -4.41 -22.72 -19.09
C ARG A 235 -3.18 -23.36 -19.74
N GLU A 236 -2.18 -23.65 -18.93
CA GLU A 236 -0.98 -24.35 -19.38
C GLU A 236 -1.38 -25.73 -19.93
N GLY A 237 -1.17 -25.97 -21.24
CA GLY A 237 -1.46 -27.25 -21.89
C GLY A 237 -2.74 -27.34 -22.74
N MET A 238 -3.53 -26.28 -22.89
CA MET A 238 -4.53 -26.21 -23.96
C MET A 238 -4.07 -25.18 -25.00
N GLY A 239 -3.66 -25.67 -26.17
CA GLY A 239 -3.56 -24.82 -27.36
C GLY A 239 -4.89 -24.11 -27.58
N ILE A 240 -4.84 -22.92 -28.18
CA ILE A 240 -6.01 -22.15 -28.57
C ILE A 240 -6.94 -23.08 -29.35
N ASP A 241 -8.06 -23.47 -28.74
CA ASP A 241 -9.06 -24.26 -29.44
C ASP A 241 -9.77 -23.32 -30.41
N THR A 242 -9.31 -23.35 -31.66
CA THR A 242 -9.85 -22.56 -32.77
C THR A 242 -11.14 -23.13 -33.32
N SER A 243 -11.80 -24.06 -32.62
CA SER A 243 -13.04 -24.69 -33.08
C SER A 243 -14.31 -23.97 -32.62
N VAL A 244 -14.49 -22.72 -33.08
CA VAL A 244 -15.84 -22.16 -33.28
C VAL A 244 -15.88 -21.38 -34.59
N THR A 245 -16.21 -22.11 -35.66
CA THR A 245 -16.91 -21.59 -36.85
C THR A 245 -18.24 -22.28 -36.94
#